data_AF-K0VNT9-F1
#
_entry.id   AF-K0VNT9-F1
#
_cell.length_a   1.000
_cell.length_b   1.000
_cell.length_c   1.000
_cell.angle_alpha   90.00
_cell.angle_beta   90.00
_cell.angle_gamma   90.00
#
_symmetry.space_group_name_H-M   'P 1'
#
loop_
_entity.id
_entity.type
_entity.pdbx_description
1 polymer ?
#
loop_
_entity_poly.entity_id
_entity_poly.type
_entity_poly.pdbx_seq_one_letter_code
_entity_poly.pdbx_strand_id
1 'polypeptide(L)'
;MKAFADLLDRLVLTPSRNGKLKLLTDYFSDTPDPDRGYGLAAIAGTLEVRNVKPAMLRELVLERMDDVLFRYSYDYVGDLAETISLVWDNERDIDRSALAQPRLGEVVTRMNALGRTEVRSFVRDLLDRLDSSG
;
A
#
# COMPACT_ATOMS: atom_id res chain seq x y z
N MET A 1 3.54 -5.16 -7.08
CA MET A 1 2.69 -4.28 -6.26
C MET A 1 2.11 -3.21 -7.15
N LYS A 2 2.93 -2.57 -8.00
CA LYS A 2 2.49 -1.61 -9.01
C LYS A 2 1.20 -1.92 -9.75
N ALA A 3 1.11 -3.09 -10.41
CA ALA A 3 -0.09 -3.45 -11.16
C ALA A 3 -1.39 -3.44 -10.34
N PHE A 4 -1.31 -3.73 -9.03
CA PHE A 4 -2.47 -3.64 -8.14
C PHE A 4 -2.76 -2.20 -7.72
N ALA A 5 -1.72 -1.40 -7.44
CA ALA A 5 -1.89 0.02 -7.15
C ALA A 5 -2.48 0.78 -8.35
N ASP A 6 -1.95 0.55 -9.55
CA ASP A 6 -2.49 1.10 -10.81
C ASP A 6 -3.96 0.72 -11.03
N LEU A 7 -4.36 -0.49 -10.62
CA LEU A 7 -5.77 -0.89 -10.66
C LEU A 7 -6.61 -0.04 -9.70
N LEU A 8 -6.18 0.14 -8.45
CA LEU A 8 -6.90 0.93 -7.46
C LEU A 8 -7.08 2.37 -7.93
N ASP A 9 -6.01 3.01 -8.41
CA ASP A 9 -6.04 4.38 -8.93
C ASP A 9 -7.06 4.50 -10.08
N ARG A 10 -7.00 3.58 -11.05
CA ARG A 10 -7.93 3.58 -12.18
C ARG A 10 -9.38 3.31 -11.74
N LEU A 11 -9.60 2.46 -10.74
CA LEU A 11 -10.93 2.15 -10.22
C LEU A 11 -11.58 3.35 -9.51
N VAL A 12 -10.79 4.13 -8.77
CA VAL A 12 -11.24 5.36 -8.10
C VAL A 12 -11.62 6.41 -9.14
N LEU A 13 -10.80 6.58 -10.18
CA LEU A 13 -11.00 7.60 -11.21
C LEU A 13 -12.02 7.23 -12.29
N THR A 14 -12.50 5.99 -12.34
CA THR A 14 -13.45 5.53 -13.37
C THR A 14 -14.89 5.49 -12.85
N PRO A 15 -15.79 6.40 -13.26
CA PRO A 15 -17.18 6.38 -12.76
C PRO A 15 -18.06 5.29 -13.42
N SER A 16 -17.73 4.87 -14.65
CA SER A 16 -18.53 3.90 -15.42
C SER A 16 -18.44 2.49 -14.83
N ARG A 17 -19.58 1.88 -14.50
CA ARG A 17 -19.66 0.47 -14.06
C ARG A 17 -19.00 -0.47 -15.06
N ASN A 18 -19.29 -0.33 -16.35
CA ASN A 18 -18.70 -1.19 -17.39
C ASN A 18 -17.19 -0.94 -17.54
N GLY A 19 -16.75 0.31 -17.33
CA GLY A 19 -15.32 0.63 -17.24
C GLY A 19 -14.64 -0.10 -16.09
N LYS A 20 -15.21 -0.05 -14.88
CA LYS A 20 -14.70 -0.79 -13.71
C LYS A 20 -14.66 -2.30 -13.94
N LEU A 21 -15.69 -2.89 -14.54
CA LEU A 21 -15.71 -4.32 -14.86
C LEU A 21 -14.60 -4.71 -15.84
N LYS A 22 -14.33 -3.86 -16.83
CA LYS A 22 -13.21 -4.07 -17.76
C LYS A 22 -11.87 -4.03 -17.02
N LEU A 23 -11.64 -3.02 -16.18
CA LEU A 23 -10.42 -2.89 -15.38
C LEU A 23 -10.15 -4.13 -14.51
N LEU A 24 -11.18 -4.60 -13.80
CA LEU A 24 -11.09 -5.81 -12.98
C LEU A 24 -10.80 -7.05 -13.82
N THR A 25 -11.49 -7.21 -14.95
CA THR A 25 -11.32 -8.38 -15.83
C THR A 25 -9.92 -8.42 -16.43
N ASP A 26 -9.42 -7.28 -16.92
CA ASP A 26 -8.08 -7.15 -17.47
C ASP A 26 -7.04 -7.50 -16.38
N TYR A 27 -7.13 -6.88 -15.19
CA TYR A 27 -6.20 -7.17 -14.08
C TYR A 27 -6.19 -8.66 -13.68
N PHE A 28 -7.36 -9.29 -13.52
CA PHE A 28 -7.44 -10.70 -13.13
C PHE A 28 -7.02 -11.67 -14.24
N SER A 29 -7.07 -11.26 -15.50
CA SER A 29 -6.56 -12.08 -16.61
C SER A 29 -5.03 -12.04 -16.66
N ASP A 30 -4.45 -10.86 -16.48
CA ASP A 30 -3.01 -10.64 -16.67
C ASP A 30 -2.17 -10.91 -15.41
N THR A 31 -2.76 -10.81 -14.21
CA THR A 31 -2.04 -10.99 -12.95
C THR A 31 -1.86 -12.46 -12.59
N PRO A 32 -0.62 -12.95 -12.37
CA PRO A 32 -0.40 -14.35 -11.98
C PRO A 32 -0.83 -14.63 -10.54
N ASP A 33 -1.09 -15.92 -10.24
CA ASP A 33 -1.21 -16.35 -8.85
C ASP A 33 0.16 -16.27 -8.13
N PRO A 34 0.20 -16.01 -6.80
CA PRO A 34 -0.94 -15.75 -5.92
C PRO A 34 -1.41 -14.29 -5.88
N ASP A 35 -0.75 -13.36 -6.59
CA ASP A 35 -1.02 -11.92 -6.54
C ASP A 35 -2.47 -11.59 -6.87
N ARG A 36 -3.05 -12.27 -7.88
CA ARG A 36 -4.44 -12.12 -8.25
C ARG A 36 -5.40 -12.43 -7.10
N GLY A 37 -5.15 -13.53 -6.37
CA GLY A 37 -5.97 -13.93 -5.23
C GLY A 37 -5.88 -12.91 -4.09
N TYR A 38 -4.69 -12.39 -3.80
CA TYR A 38 -4.51 -11.34 -2.80
C TYR A 38 -5.15 -10.01 -3.23
N GLY A 39 -5.07 -9.64 -4.51
CA GLY A 39 -5.73 -8.45 -5.05
C GLY A 39 -7.27 -8.55 -4.92
N LEU A 40 -7.84 -9.72 -5.20
CA LEU A 40 -9.27 -9.97 -4.99
C LEU A 40 -9.65 -9.82 -3.51
N ALA A 41 -8.90 -10.44 -2.60
CA ALA A 41 -9.15 -10.34 -1.17
C ALA A 41 -9.06 -8.90 -0.65
N ALA A 42 -8.10 -8.12 -1.15
CA ALA A 42 -7.96 -6.71 -0.80
C ALA A 42 -9.17 -5.87 -1.25
N ILE A 43 -9.60 -6.03 -2.51
CA ILE A 43 -10.77 -5.31 -3.06
C ILE A 43 -12.06 -5.71 -2.34
N ALA A 44 -12.20 -6.98 -1.98
CA ALA A 44 -13.37 -7.50 -1.27
C ALA A 44 -13.36 -7.15 0.24
N GLY A 45 -12.28 -6.55 0.76
CA GLY A 45 -12.14 -6.26 2.18
C GLY A 45 -11.95 -7.51 3.06
N THR A 46 -11.51 -8.62 2.48
CA THR A 46 -11.31 -9.92 3.17
C THR A 46 -9.83 -10.27 3.35
N LEU A 47 -8.91 -9.43 2.89
CA LEU A 47 -7.48 -9.64 3.08
C LEU A 47 -7.09 -9.45 4.55
N GLU A 48 -6.56 -10.51 5.15
CA GLU A 48 -5.95 -10.44 6.48
C GLU A 48 -4.42 -10.46 6.40
N VAL A 49 -3.80 -9.45 7.01
CA VAL A 49 -2.35 -9.38 7.21
C VAL A 49 -2.06 -9.50 8.71
N ARG A 50 -1.36 -10.57 9.08
CA ARG A 50 -0.97 -10.83 10.47
C ARG A 50 0.00 -9.77 10.94
N ASN A 51 -0.11 -9.42 12.21
CA ASN A 51 0.82 -8.52 12.91
C ASN A 51 0.91 -7.08 12.34
N VAL A 52 0.15 -6.73 11.30
CA VAL A 52 0.03 -5.36 10.78
C VAL A 52 -1.29 -4.77 11.24
N LYS A 53 -1.23 -3.81 12.17
CA LYS A 53 -2.41 -3.13 12.73
C LYS A 53 -2.30 -1.62 12.49
N PRO A 54 -3.42 -0.89 12.36
CA PRO A 54 -3.40 0.56 12.17
C PRO A 54 -2.58 1.33 13.23
N ALA A 55 -2.59 0.86 14.48
CA ALA A 55 -1.78 1.45 15.55
C ALA A 55 -0.27 1.37 15.27
N MET A 56 0.22 0.25 14.74
CA MET A 56 1.64 0.10 14.39
C MET A 56 2.05 1.05 13.26
N LEU A 57 1.18 1.24 12.27
CA LEU A 57 1.43 2.22 11.19
C LEU A 57 1.50 3.64 11.72
N ARG A 58 0.59 4.01 12.64
CA ARG A 58 0.62 5.33 13.31
C ARG A 58 1.92 5.51 14.11
N GLU A 59 2.32 4.51 14.88
CA GLU A 59 3.59 4.57 15.62
C GLU A 59 4.79 4.77 14.70
N LEU A 60 4.82 4.12 13.53
CA LEU A 60 5.88 4.33 12.54
C LEU A 60 5.90 5.76 11.98
N VAL A 61 4.75 6.39 11.76
CA VAL A 61 4.68 7.80 11.34
C VAL A 61 5.23 8.72 12.42
N LEU A 62 4.86 8.47 13.68
CA LEU A 62 5.27 9.27 14.83
C LEU A 62 6.78 9.16 15.15
N GLU A 63 7.47 8.15 14.61
CA GLU A 63 8.94 8.10 14.62
C GLU A 63 9.59 9.13 13.67
N ARG A 64 8.84 9.62 12.66
CA ARG A 64 9.34 10.50 11.60
C ARG A 64 8.81 11.93 11.71
N MET A 65 7.66 12.11 12.33
CA MET A 65 6.97 13.38 12.44
C MET A 65 6.40 13.56 13.85
N ASP A 66 6.45 14.80 14.33
CA ASP A 66 5.83 15.17 15.60
C ASP A 66 4.32 14.86 15.63
N ASP A 67 3.81 14.44 16.79
CA ASP A 67 2.41 14.02 16.96
C ASP A 67 1.40 15.15 16.67
N VAL A 68 1.72 16.39 17.04
CA VAL A 68 0.83 17.53 16.79
C VAL A 68 0.78 17.83 15.30
N LEU A 69 1.93 17.78 14.62
CA LEU A 69 1.99 17.96 13.16
C LEU A 69 1.26 16.83 12.45
N PHE A 70 1.46 15.58 12.86
CA PHE A 70 0.74 14.44 12.30
C PHE A 70 -0.77 14.61 12.41
N ARG A 71 -1.26 15.04 13.59
CA ARG A 71 -2.69 15.28 13.80
C ARG A 71 -3.21 16.36 12.86
N TYR A 72 -2.51 17.48 12.69
CA TYR A 72 -2.93 18.52 11.75
C TYR A 72 -2.93 18.05 10.29
N SER A 73 -1.91 17.30 9.88
CA SER A 73 -1.87 16.70 8.54
C SER A 73 -3.02 15.72 8.33
N TYR A 74 -3.26 14.84 9.31
CA TYR A 74 -4.35 13.87 9.24
C TYR A 74 -5.73 14.53 9.22
N ASP A 75 -5.94 15.57 10.04
CA ASP A 75 -7.20 16.32 10.08
C ASP A 75 -7.46 17.06 8.75
N TYR A 76 -6.41 17.51 8.07
CA TYR A 76 -6.50 18.17 6.77
C TYR A 76 -6.77 17.19 5.61
N VAL A 77 -6.04 16.06 5.59
CA VAL A 77 -6.12 15.05 4.51
C VAL A 77 -7.38 14.19 4.65
N GLY A 78 -7.74 13.80 5.87
CA GLY A 78 -8.94 13.01 6.16
C GLY A 78 -8.81 11.50 5.97
N ASP A 79 -7.67 11.00 5.46
CA ASP A 79 -7.38 9.58 5.30
C ASP A 79 -5.99 9.21 5.84
N LEU A 80 -5.91 8.08 6.56
CA LEU A 80 -4.67 7.64 7.21
C LEU A 80 -3.64 7.15 6.19
N ALA A 81 -4.07 6.41 5.18
CA ALA A 81 -3.16 5.85 4.19
C ALA A 81 -2.57 6.96 3.31
N GLU A 82 -3.39 7.93 2.89
CA GLU A 82 -2.94 9.11 2.15
C GLU A 82 -1.98 9.97 3.01
N THR A 83 -2.31 10.20 4.29
CA THR A 83 -1.42 10.94 5.20
C THR A 83 -0.07 10.23 5.36
N ILE A 84 -0.07 8.90 5.52
CA ILE A 84 1.16 8.09 5.60
C ILE A 84 1.97 8.21 4.30
N SER A 85 1.32 8.08 3.15
CA SER A 85 1.97 8.16 1.84
C SER A 85 2.70 9.50 1.67
N LEU A 86 2.04 10.61 1.99
CA LEU A 86 2.62 11.96 1.89
C LEU A 86 3.80 12.19 2.85
N VAL A 87 3.81 11.54 4.01
CA VAL A 87 4.93 11.64 4.97
C VAL A 87 6.15 10.82 4.51
N TRP A 88 5.91 9.72 3.78
CA TRP A 88 6.97 8.88 3.22
C TRP A 88 7.50 9.38 1.87
N ASP A 89 6.71 10.21 1.18
CA ASP A 89 7.13 10.90 -0.03
C ASP A 89 8.24 11.90 0.31
N ASN A 90 9.47 11.58 -0.11
CA ASN A 90 10.62 12.47 0.08
C ASN A 90 11.09 12.89 -1.31
N GLU A 91 11.33 14.20 -1.49
CA GLU A 91 11.79 14.87 -2.73
C GLU A 91 13.09 14.30 -3.38
N ARG A 92 13.65 13.20 -2.87
CA ARG A 92 14.81 12.47 -3.43
C ARG A 92 14.38 11.47 -4.52
N ASP A 93 13.51 11.93 -5.40
CA ASP A 93 12.70 11.11 -6.31
C ASP A 93 13.40 10.78 -7.65
N ILE A 94 14.71 10.51 -7.63
CA ILE A 94 15.50 10.38 -8.87
C ILE A 94 15.77 8.93 -9.27
N ASP A 95 15.55 7.92 -8.41
CA ASP A 95 16.00 6.54 -8.74
C ASP A 95 15.14 5.39 -8.18
N ARG A 96 13.96 5.67 -7.59
CA ARG A 96 13.13 4.59 -7.01
C ARG A 96 12.44 3.72 -8.07
N SER A 97 12.09 4.28 -9.23
CA SER A 97 11.45 3.53 -10.32
C SER A 97 12.38 2.49 -10.98
N ALA A 98 13.71 2.61 -10.78
CA ALA A 98 14.69 1.65 -11.28
C ALA A 98 14.78 0.36 -10.41
N LEU A 99 14.29 0.40 -9.16
CA LEU A 99 14.21 -0.77 -8.30
C LEU A 99 12.93 -1.55 -8.62
N ALA A 100 13.08 -2.84 -8.92
CA ALA A 100 11.94 -3.73 -9.13
C ALA A 100 11.06 -3.74 -7.86
N GLN A 101 9.89 -3.13 -7.94
CA GLN A 101 8.92 -3.15 -6.84
C GLN A 101 8.48 -4.58 -6.52
N PRO A 102 8.30 -4.93 -5.25
CA PRO A 102 7.96 -6.29 -4.85
C PRO A 102 6.57 -6.69 -5.38
N ARG A 103 6.33 -7.99 -5.54
CA ARG A 103 4.99 -8.48 -5.89
C ARG A 103 4.04 -8.38 -4.69
N LEU A 104 2.73 -8.26 -4.96
CA LEU A 104 1.74 -8.14 -3.89
C LEU A 104 1.76 -9.38 -2.98
N GLY A 105 1.78 -10.57 -3.58
CA GLY A 105 1.81 -11.84 -2.87
C GLY A 105 3.11 -12.07 -2.11
N GLU A 106 4.24 -11.59 -2.62
CA GLU A 106 5.52 -11.63 -1.88
C GLU A 106 5.44 -10.82 -0.59
N VAL A 107 4.88 -9.60 -0.66
CA VAL A 107 4.73 -8.74 0.51
C VAL A 107 3.78 -9.34 1.53
N VAL A 108 2.59 -9.79 1.10
CA VAL A 108 1.61 -10.39 2.02
C VAL A 108 2.16 -11.67 2.65
N THR A 109 2.78 -12.54 1.85
CA THR A 109 3.38 -13.79 2.35
C THR A 109 4.47 -13.50 3.37
N ARG A 110 5.36 -12.55 3.07
CA ARG A 110 6.45 -12.17 3.96
C ARG A 110 5.94 -11.55 5.26
N MET A 111 5.00 -10.61 5.20
CA MET A 111 4.41 -10.04 6.41
C MET A 111 3.75 -11.11 7.29
N ASN A 112 3.06 -12.07 6.70
CA ASN A 112 2.39 -13.16 7.42
C ASN A 112 3.35 -14.18 8.06
N ALA A 113 4.57 -14.28 7.56
CA ALA A 113 5.61 -15.17 8.09
C ALA A 113 6.41 -14.54 9.25
N LEU A 114 6.42 -13.20 9.36
CA LEU A 114 7.24 -12.47 10.32
C LEU A 114 6.56 -12.32 11.70
N GLY A 115 7.39 -12.31 12.74
CA GLY A 115 6.97 -11.94 14.09
C GLY A 115 6.62 -10.44 14.20
N ARG A 116 6.01 -10.03 15.32
CA ARG A 116 5.55 -8.64 15.53
C ARG A 116 6.66 -7.59 15.38
N THR A 117 7.84 -7.85 15.93
CA THR A 117 8.97 -6.91 15.86
C THR A 117 9.56 -6.85 14.45
N GLU A 118 9.68 -8.01 13.80
CA GLU A 118 10.26 -8.12 12.46
C GLU A 118 9.35 -7.51 11.40
N VAL A 119 8.02 -7.71 11.50
CA VAL A 119 7.07 -7.12 10.55
C VAL A 119 7.08 -5.60 10.63
N ARG A 120 7.26 -5.02 11.84
CA ARG A 120 7.41 -3.57 12.00
C ARG A 120 8.60 -3.04 11.20
N SER A 121 9.78 -3.68 11.37
CA SER A 121 10.98 -3.30 10.61
C SER A 121 10.75 -3.46 9.11
N PHE A 122 10.18 -4.60 8.70
CA PHE A 122 9.91 -4.88 7.31
C PHE A 122 8.96 -3.86 6.65
N VAL A 123 7.91 -3.44 7.35
CA VAL A 123 6.95 -2.43 6.87
C VAL A 123 7.63 -1.08 6.70
N ARG A 124 8.45 -0.65 7.67
CA ARG A 124 9.23 0.59 7.54
C ARG A 124 10.16 0.55 6.33
N ASP A 125 10.94 -0.52 6.21
CA ASP A 125 11.90 -0.68 5.10
C ASP A 125 11.18 -0.82 3.75
N LEU A 126 9.94 -1.34 3.74
CA LEU A 126 9.10 -1.39 2.55
C LEU A 126 8.65 0.02 2.16
N LEU A 127 8.07 0.79 3.08
CA LEU A 127 7.62 2.18 2.83
C LEU A 127 8.77 3.08 2.36
N ASP A 128 9.99 2.88 2.90
CA ASP A 128 11.18 3.63 2.47
C ASP A 128 11.60 3.33 1.01
N ARG A 129 11.13 2.21 0.42
CA ARG A 129 11.46 1.76 -0.95
C ARG A 129 10.35 2.00 -1.97
N LEU A 130 9.10 2.14 -1.54
CA LEU A 130 7.97 2.37 -2.44
C LEU A 130 7.88 3.85 -2.83
N ASP A 131 7.20 4.11 -3.95
CA ASP A 131 6.76 5.45 -4.33
C ASP A 131 5.35 5.73 -3.74
N SER A 132 4.84 6.95 -3.87
CA SER A 132 3.53 7.34 -3.33
C SER A 132 2.34 6.63 -3.99
N SER A 133 2.55 6.03 -5.17
CA SER A 133 1.60 5.21 -5.93
C SER A 133 1.86 3.70 -5.76
N GLY A 134 2.65 3.30 -4.76
CA GLY A 134 3.07 1.91 -4.56
C GLY A 134 4.26 1.54 -5.43
#